data_AF-A0A914N1L4-F1
#
_entry.id   AF-A0A914N1L4-F1
#
_cell.length_a   1.000
_cell.length_b   1.000
_cell.length_c   1.000
_cell.angle_alpha   90.00
_cell.angle_beta   90.00
_cell.angle_gamma   90.00
#
_symmetry.space_group_name_H-M   'P 1'
#
loop_
_entity.id
_entity.type
_entity.pdbx_description
1 polymer ?
#
loop_
_entity_poly.entity_id
_entity_poly.type
_entity_poly.pdbx_seq_one_letter_code
_entity_poly.pdbx_strand_id
1 'polypeptide(L)'
;GYVSLSEFHLFFKDSKQVTSEPEQIARVFHNAIQYLIANVVPHMRNIAMQEEEMVALMGMFLWTDSIDISDQSLSKAMQVRNEIIVDLHKYYREIGLNEEGISVRIANLFLLVPKIENVVKMMQENAAITRLFDMMNISEPICMGHV
;
A
#
# COMPACT_ATOMS: atom_id res chain seq x y z
N GLY A 1 17.76 -1.54 -0.09
CA GLY A 1 18.38 -2.07 1.13
C GLY A 1 17.37 -2.92 1.86
N TYR A 2 17.75 -4.09 2.36
CA TYR A 2 16.90 -4.89 3.22
C TYR A 2 17.15 -4.44 4.67
N VAL A 3 16.20 -3.72 5.27
CA VAL A 3 16.21 -3.49 6.71
C VAL A 3 15.49 -4.67 7.34
N SER A 4 16.20 -5.48 8.12
CA SER A 4 15.57 -6.51 8.94
C SER A 4 14.58 -5.84 9.90
N LEU A 5 13.45 -6.49 10.22
CA LEU A 5 12.52 -5.95 11.22
C LEU A 5 13.21 -5.67 12.57
N SER A 6 14.24 -6.45 12.91
CA SER A 6 15.06 -6.24 14.10
C SER A 6 15.87 -4.94 14.07
N GLU A 7 16.14 -4.42 12.89
CA GLU A 7 16.95 -3.22 12.63
C GLU A 7 16.09 -2.02 12.22
N PHE A 8 14.75 -2.14 12.30
CA PHE A 8 13.83 -1.11 11.85
C PHE A 8 14.03 0.25 12.54
N HIS A 9 14.50 0.25 13.79
CA HIS A 9 14.88 1.48 14.51
C HIS A 9 15.98 2.29 13.82
N LEU A 10 16.89 1.65 13.06
CA LEU A 10 17.94 2.33 12.31
C LEU A 10 17.38 3.27 11.24
N PHE A 11 16.16 3.02 10.76
CA PHE A 11 15.47 3.91 9.82
C PHE A 11 15.21 5.30 10.42
N PHE A 12 15.05 5.39 11.74
CA PHE A 12 14.71 6.63 12.44
C PHE A 12 15.93 7.35 13.05
N LYS A 13 17.08 6.67 13.14
CA LYS A 13 18.25 7.12 13.90
C LYS A 13 18.80 8.49 13.46
N ASP A 14 18.80 8.75 12.15
CA ASP A 14 19.36 9.98 11.57
C ASP A 14 18.26 10.95 11.09
N SER A 15 16.99 10.69 11.43
CA SER A 15 15.88 11.52 10.98
C SER A 15 15.77 12.81 11.80
N LYS A 16 15.87 13.96 11.12
CA LYS A 16 15.67 15.28 11.75
C LYS A 16 14.23 15.51 12.23
N GLN A 17 13.28 14.69 11.78
CA GLN A 17 11.87 14.78 12.13
C GLN A 17 11.55 14.02 13.43
N VAL A 18 12.45 13.14 13.87
CA VAL A 18 12.30 12.31 15.05
C VAL A 18 12.77 13.08 16.28
N THR A 19 11.87 13.26 17.25
CA THR A 19 12.12 13.96 18.51
C THR A 19 12.28 12.99 19.69
N SER A 20 11.79 11.76 19.53
CA SER A 20 11.90 10.66 20.50
C SER A 20 13.04 9.69 20.17
N GLU A 21 13.35 8.78 21.10
CA GLU A 21 14.29 7.68 20.84
C GLU A 21 13.81 6.81 19.65
N PRO A 22 14.69 6.49 18.67
CA PRO A 22 14.35 5.69 17.48
C PRO A 22 13.64 4.37 17.77
N GLU A 23 13.98 3.70 18.87
CA GLU A 23 13.39 2.44 19.31
C GLU A 23 11.92 2.62 19.70
N GLN A 24 11.55 3.76 20.27
CA GLN A 24 10.17 4.02 20.65
C GLN A 24 9.28 4.18 19.42
N ILE A 25 9.77 4.88 18.40
CA ILE A 25 9.03 5.05 17.13
C ILE A 25 8.95 3.72 16.39
N ALA A 26 10.06 2.98 16.33
CA ALA A 26 10.06 1.65 15.74
C ALA A 26 9.04 0.71 16.38
N ARG A 27 8.87 0.78 17.72
CA ARG A 27 7.85 0.01 18.44
C ARG A 27 6.43 0.40 18.06
N VAL A 28 6.14 1.69 17.84
CA VAL A 28 4.82 2.16 17.40
C VAL A 28 4.46 1.55 16.05
N PHE A 29 5.39 1.59 15.09
CA PHE A 29 5.15 1.08 13.73
C PHE A 29 5.34 -0.44 13.57
N HIS A 30 5.84 -1.13 14.59
CA HIS A 30 6.20 -2.54 14.53
C HIS A 30 5.04 -3.43 14.06
N ASN A 31 3.83 -3.21 14.58
CA ASN A 31 2.65 -4.00 14.24
C ASN A 31 2.31 -3.91 12.75
N ALA A 32 2.35 -2.71 12.16
CA ALA A 32 2.01 -2.46 10.76
C ALA A 32 3.05 -3.10 9.83
N ILE A 33 4.34 -2.93 10.14
CA ILE A 33 5.43 -3.54 9.36
C ILE A 33 5.39 -5.07 9.49
N GLN A 34 5.18 -5.61 10.69
CA GLN A 34 5.07 -7.05 10.89
C GLN A 34 3.88 -7.62 10.10
N TYR A 35 2.74 -6.93 10.09
CA TYR A 35 1.59 -7.35 9.28
C TYR A 35 1.92 -7.35 7.78
N LEU A 36 2.57 -6.29 7.28
CA LEU A 36 3.01 -6.18 5.88
C LEU A 36 3.91 -7.37 5.49
N ILE A 37 4.93 -7.66 6.30
CA ILE A 37 5.89 -8.75 6.06
C ILE A 37 5.23 -10.13 6.17
N ALA A 38 4.26 -10.31 7.07
CA ALA A 38 3.62 -11.59 7.31
C ALA A 38 2.43 -11.89 6.38
N ASN A 39 1.77 -10.87 5.81
CA ASN A 39 0.51 -11.06 5.08
C ASN A 39 0.53 -10.53 3.64
N VAL A 40 1.17 -9.38 3.39
CA VAL A 40 1.19 -8.73 2.08
C VAL A 40 2.33 -9.29 1.24
N VAL A 41 3.55 -9.24 1.75
CA VAL A 41 4.75 -9.73 1.05
C VAL A 41 4.63 -11.22 0.65
N PRO A 42 4.16 -12.13 1.51
CA PRO A 42 4.02 -13.54 1.13
C PRO A 42 2.92 -13.73 0.08
N HIS A 43 1.83 -12.97 0.14
CA HIS A 43 0.78 -13.02 -0.89
C HIS A 43 1.31 -12.59 -2.25
N MET A 44 2.03 -11.47 -2.31
CA MET A 44 2.69 -10.99 -3.54
C MET A 44 3.64 -12.04 -4.12
N ARG A 45 4.42 -12.72 -3.26
CA ARG A 45 5.32 -13.81 -3.67
C ARG A 45 4.56 -15.04 -4.16
N ASN A 46 3.51 -15.45 -3.46
CA ASN A 46 2.72 -16.64 -3.79
C ASN A 46 2.01 -16.49 -5.14
N ILE A 47 1.55 -15.29 -5.48
CA ILE A 47 0.97 -15.03 -6.79
C ILE A 47 2.03 -14.72 -7.85
N ALA A 48 3.33 -14.68 -7.50
CA ALA A 48 4.40 -14.20 -8.38
C ALA A 48 3.99 -12.90 -9.07
N MET A 49 3.74 -11.87 -8.26
CA MET A 49 3.25 -10.59 -8.74
C MET A 49 4.20 -9.98 -9.79
N GLN A 50 3.63 -9.53 -10.91
CA GLN A 50 4.36 -8.86 -11.99
C GLN A 50 4.31 -7.33 -11.84
N GLU A 51 5.16 -6.64 -12.58
CA GLU A 51 5.24 -5.17 -12.54
C GLU A 51 3.95 -4.51 -13.04
N GLU A 52 3.35 -5.05 -14.12
CA GLU A 52 2.09 -4.53 -14.65
C GLU A 52 0.94 -4.66 -13.65
N GLU A 53 0.93 -5.75 -12.87
CA GLU A 53 -0.05 -6.00 -11.82
C GLU A 53 0.12 -5.01 -10.65
N MET A 54 1.36 -4.68 -10.31
CA MET A 54 1.68 -3.67 -9.29
C MET A 54 1.21 -2.28 -9.74
N VAL A 55 1.47 -1.89 -11.00
CA VAL A 55 1.01 -0.61 -11.57
C VAL A 55 -0.51 -0.56 -11.62
N ALA A 56 -1.17 -1.65 -12.02
CA ALA A 56 -2.64 -1.74 -12.02
C ALA A 56 -3.21 -1.54 -10.61
N LEU A 57 -2.66 -2.21 -9.59
CA LEU A 57 -3.07 -2.01 -8.20
C LEU A 57 -2.84 -0.57 -7.71
N MET A 58 -1.71 0.05 -8.06
CA MET A 58 -1.47 1.46 -7.72
C MET A 58 -2.51 2.38 -8.33
N GLY A 59 -2.87 2.15 -9.60
CA GLY A 59 -3.96 2.88 -10.27
C GLY A 59 -5.30 2.67 -9.55
N MET A 60 -5.60 1.44 -9.12
CA MET A 60 -6.82 1.15 -8.36
C MET A 60 -6.87 1.90 -7.02
N PHE A 61 -5.75 1.98 -6.29
CA PHE A 61 -5.66 2.70 -5.01
C PHE A 61 -5.71 4.22 -5.17
N LEU A 62 -5.18 4.75 -6.28
CA LEU A 62 -5.24 6.18 -6.57
C LEU A 62 -6.69 6.63 -6.80
N TRP A 63 -7.49 5.80 -7.48
CA TRP A 63 -8.88 6.06 -7.82
C TRP A 63 -9.86 5.41 -6.83
N THR A 64 -9.54 5.49 -5.53
CA THR A 64 -10.40 4.98 -4.44
C THR A 64 -11.62 5.88 -4.23
N ASP A 65 -12.72 5.24 -3.84
CA ASP A 65 -13.94 5.94 -3.43
C ASP A 65 -13.69 6.67 -2.11
N SER A 66 -13.93 7.97 -2.08
CA SER A 66 -13.85 8.79 -0.87
C SER A 66 -15.23 9.31 -0.49
N ILE A 67 -15.46 9.54 0.80
CA ILE A 67 -16.76 10.01 1.33
C ILE A 67 -17.05 11.45 0.87
N ASP A 68 -16.01 12.24 0.55
CA ASP A 68 -16.11 13.69 0.33
C ASP A 68 -15.87 14.13 -1.13
N ILE A 69 -16.23 13.30 -2.11
CA ILE A 69 -16.12 13.64 -3.55
C ILE A 69 -17.48 13.79 -4.22
N SER A 70 -17.52 14.60 -5.29
CA SER A 70 -18.74 14.77 -6.08
C SER A 70 -19.14 13.48 -6.81
N ASP A 71 -20.43 13.31 -7.12
CA ASP A 71 -20.93 12.19 -7.92
C ASP A 71 -20.21 12.07 -9.27
N GLN A 72 -19.85 13.21 -9.88
CA GLN A 72 -19.10 13.23 -11.13
C GLN A 72 -17.68 12.66 -10.95
N SER A 73 -17.01 13.03 -9.86
CA SER A 73 -15.69 12.51 -9.50
C SER A 73 -15.74 11.01 -9.19
N LEU A 74 -16.77 10.58 -8.45
CA LEU A 74 -17.01 9.17 -8.14
C LEU A 74 -17.23 8.36 -9.42
N SER A 75 -18.10 8.84 -10.31
CA SER A 75 -18.34 8.22 -11.61
C SER A 75 -17.06 8.10 -12.43
N LYS A 76 -16.20 9.14 -12.41
CA LYS A 76 -14.92 9.10 -13.11
C LYS A 76 -13.93 8.12 -12.47
N ALA A 77 -13.85 8.04 -11.15
CA ALA A 77 -13.01 7.08 -10.44
C ALA A 77 -13.43 5.63 -10.75
N MET A 78 -14.74 5.34 -10.71
CA MET A 78 -15.29 4.04 -11.12
C MET A 78 -14.97 3.72 -12.57
N GLN A 79 -15.14 4.68 -13.49
CA GLN A 79 -14.82 4.50 -14.90
C GLN A 79 -13.35 4.10 -15.08
N VAL A 80 -12.41 4.84 -14.48
CA VAL A 80 -10.97 4.58 -14.63
C VAL A 80 -10.59 3.23 -14.03
N ARG A 81 -11.13 2.84 -12.87
CA ARG A 81 -10.89 1.51 -12.29
C ARG A 81 -11.39 0.39 -13.20
N ASN A 82 -12.54 0.56 -13.85
CA ASN A 82 -13.03 -0.41 -14.82
C ASN A 82 -12.12 -0.50 -16.04
N GLU A 83 -11.61 0.62 -16.54
CA GLU A 83 -10.63 0.67 -17.65
C GLU A 83 -9.34 -0.08 -17.27
N ILE A 84 -8.82 0.12 -16.06
CA ILE A 84 -7.65 -0.62 -15.55
C ILE A 84 -7.90 -2.14 -15.54
N ILE A 85 -9.07 -2.59 -15.07
CA ILE A 85 -9.42 -4.02 -15.05
C ILE A 85 -9.49 -4.59 -16.46
N VAL A 86 -10.08 -3.84 -17.40
CA VAL A 86 -10.18 -4.24 -18.81
C VAL A 86 -8.80 -4.34 -19.44
N ASP A 87 -7.90 -3.39 -19.18
CA ASP A 87 -6.55 -3.41 -19.73
C ASP A 87 -5.71 -4.54 -19.12
N LEU A 88 -5.87 -4.82 -17.83
CA LEU A 88 -5.24 -5.97 -17.18
C LEU A 88 -5.74 -7.31 -17.77
N HIS A 89 -7.04 -7.42 -18.09
CA HIS A 89 -7.61 -8.58 -18.79
C HIS A 89 -6.98 -8.76 -20.18
N LYS A 90 -6.88 -7.68 -20.97
CA LYS A 90 -6.24 -7.71 -22.29
C LYS A 90 -4.78 -8.13 -22.19
N TYR A 91 -4.01 -7.57 -21.26
CA TYR A 91 -2.62 -7.94 -21.02
C TYR A 91 -2.48 -9.43 -20.76
N TYR A 92 -3.29 -10.00 -19.86
CA TYR A 92 -3.23 -11.42 -19.57
C TYR A 92 -3.56 -12.29 -20.80
N ARG A 93 -4.53 -11.87 -21.62
CA ARG A 93 -4.85 -12.55 -22.87
C ARG A 93 -3.68 -12.49 -23.86
N GLU A 94 -2.99 -11.35 -23.97
CA GLU A 94 -1.82 -11.17 -24.84
C GLU A 94 -0.64 -12.06 -24.46
N ILE A 95 -0.42 -12.29 -23.15
CA ILE A 95 0.62 -13.21 -22.66
C ILE A 95 0.15 -14.68 -22.65
N GLY A 96 -1.04 -14.97 -23.19
CA GLY A 96 -1.51 -16.33 -23.48
C GLY A 96 -2.32 -17.01 -22.36
N LEU A 97 -2.82 -16.28 -21.37
CA LEU A 97 -3.75 -16.86 -20.39
C LEU A 97 -5.12 -17.11 -21.04
N ASN A 98 -5.76 -18.22 -20.65
CA ASN A 98 -7.17 -18.49 -20.97
C ASN A 98 -8.12 -17.75 -20.02
N GLU A 99 -9.40 -17.65 -20.36
CA GLU A 99 -10.39 -16.87 -19.59
C GLU A 99 -10.51 -17.29 -18.11
N GLU A 100 -10.41 -18.59 -17.83
CA GLU A 100 -10.40 -19.12 -16.46
C GLU A 100 -9.16 -18.66 -15.69
N GLY A 101 -7.99 -18.76 -16.31
CA GLY A 101 -6.72 -18.31 -15.75
C GLY A 101 -6.72 -16.81 -15.49
N ILE A 102 -7.25 -16.01 -16.43
CA ILE A 102 -7.41 -14.56 -16.27
C ILE A 102 -8.27 -14.24 -15.04
N SER A 103 -9.42 -14.88 -14.93
CA SER A 103 -10.36 -14.66 -13.82
C SER A 103 -9.73 -14.99 -12.47
N VAL A 104 -9.05 -16.14 -12.37
CA VAL A 104 -8.33 -16.56 -11.15
C VAL A 104 -7.18 -15.61 -10.82
N ARG A 105 -6.44 -15.13 -11.82
CA ARG A 105 -5.32 -14.20 -11.65
C ARG A 105 -5.79 -12.85 -11.11
N ILE A 106 -6.84 -12.26 -11.70
CA ILE A 106 -7.45 -11.00 -11.25
C ILE A 106 -8.00 -11.16 -9.82
N ALA A 107 -8.72 -12.25 -9.53
CA ALA A 107 -9.26 -12.50 -8.20
C ALA A 107 -8.15 -12.57 -7.13
N ASN A 108 -7.08 -13.32 -7.40
CA ASN A 108 -5.93 -13.42 -6.50
C ASN A 108 -5.20 -12.08 -6.30
N LEU A 109 -5.13 -11.25 -7.35
CA LEU A 109 -4.59 -9.90 -7.25
C LEU A 109 -5.45 -9.02 -6.32
N PHE A 110 -6.77 -9.08 -6.46
CA PHE A 110 -7.70 -8.28 -5.66
C PHE A 110 -7.84 -8.73 -4.21
N LEU A 111 -7.53 -9.98 -3.88
CA LEU A 111 -7.39 -10.42 -2.49
C LEU A 111 -6.25 -9.70 -1.74
N LEU A 112 -5.35 -8.99 -2.45
CA LEU A 112 -4.31 -8.17 -1.83
C LEU A 112 -4.84 -6.81 -1.34
N VAL A 113 -5.88 -6.26 -1.98
CA VAL A 113 -6.47 -4.94 -1.68
C VAL A 113 -6.80 -4.79 -0.19
N PRO A 114 -7.63 -5.65 0.43
CA PRO A 114 -7.98 -5.49 1.85
C PRO A 114 -6.78 -5.67 2.79
N LYS A 115 -5.76 -6.45 2.40
CA LYS A 115 -4.54 -6.61 3.20
C LYS A 115 -3.73 -5.32 3.21
N ILE A 116 -3.64 -4.63 2.07
CA ILE A 116 -2.94 -3.35 1.94
C ILE A 116 -3.70 -2.26 2.68
N GLU A 117 -5.03 -2.17 2.50
CA GLU A 117 -5.87 -1.21 3.23
C GLU A 117 -5.72 -1.35 4.75
N ASN A 118 -5.64 -2.58 5.25
CA ASN A 118 -5.40 -2.81 6.67
C ASN A 118 -4.02 -2.27 7.13
N VAL A 119 -2.96 -2.45 6.34
CA VAL A 119 -1.64 -1.86 6.65
C VAL A 119 -1.73 -0.35 6.66
N VAL A 120 -2.38 0.26 5.66
CA VAL A 120 -2.54 1.71 5.56
C VAL A 120 -3.27 2.25 6.80
N LYS A 121 -4.35 1.60 7.22
CA LYS A 121 -5.08 1.96 8.44
C LYS A 121 -4.18 1.92 9.68
N MET A 122 -3.43 0.83 9.88
CA MET A 122 -2.50 0.72 11.00
C MET A 122 -1.40 1.79 10.95
N MET A 123 -0.89 2.11 9.76
CA MET A 123 0.09 3.19 9.56
C MET A 123 -0.48 4.57 9.93
N GLN A 124 -1.72 4.85 9.55
CA GLN A 124 -2.41 6.10 9.89
C GLN A 124 -2.65 6.23 11.39
N GLU A 125 -3.07 5.15 12.06
CA GLU A 125 -3.23 5.09 13.51
C GLU A 125 -1.89 5.36 14.22
N ASN A 126 -0.82 4.69 13.78
CA ASN A 126 0.55 4.88 14.30
C ASN A 126 1.07 6.31 14.08
N ALA A 127 0.79 6.91 12.92
CA ALA A 127 1.11 8.31 12.63
C ALA A 127 0.30 9.28 13.50
N ALA A 128 -0.93 8.95 13.86
CA ALA A 128 -1.71 9.76 14.81
C ALA A 128 -1.13 9.67 16.24
N ILE A 129 -0.71 8.48 16.68
CA ILE A 129 -0.06 8.28 17.99
C ILE A 129 1.24 9.08 18.08
N THR A 130 2.10 8.98 17.07
CA THR A 130 3.39 9.70 17.07
C THR A 130 3.22 11.21 17.11
N ARG A 131 2.17 11.75 16.48
CA ARG A 131 1.81 13.18 16.59
C ARG A 131 1.26 13.54 17.97
N LEU A 132 0.40 12.71 18.55
CA LEU A 132 -0.21 12.96 19.86
C LEU A 132 0.85 13.05 20.97
N PHE A 133 1.89 12.22 20.89
CA PHE A 133 2.97 12.16 21.88
C PHE A 133 4.22 12.97 21.49
N ASP A 134 4.12 13.82 20.47
CA ASP A 134 5.22 14.65 19.98
C ASP A 134 6.51 13.84 19.73
N MET A 135 6.36 12.65 19.14
CA MET A 135 7.46 11.73 18.82
C MET A 135 8.07 12.00 17.45
N MET A 136 7.29 12.61 16.56
CA MET A 136 7.74 13.07 15.25
C MET A 136 7.08 14.39 14.89
N ASN A 137 7.90 15.35 14.45
CA ASN A 137 7.46 16.61 13.89
C ASN A 137 7.08 16.43 12.42
N ILE A 138 5.84 15.97 12.20
CA ILE A 138 5.24 15.84 10.88
C ILE A 138 4.65 17.21 10.50
N SER A 139 5.50 18.15 10.10
CA SER A 139 5.05 19.46 9.58
C SER A 139 4.47 19.36 8.17
N GLU A 140 4.65 18.24 7.48
CA GLU A 140 4.09 17.94 6.16
C GLU A 140 3.53 16.51 6.14
N PRO A 141 2.36 16.27 5.51
CA PRO A 141 1.79 14.94 5.43
C PRO A 141 2.77 13.97 4.76
N ILE A 142 2.91 12.77 5.33
CA ILE A 142 3.73 11.68 4.76
C ILE A 142 3.03 11.17 3.50
N CYS A 143 3.20 11.89 2.40
CA CYS A 143 2.93 11.45 1.04
C CYS A 143 4.16 11.73 0.18
N MET A 144 4.92 10.66 -0.08
CA MET A 144 5.70 10.40 -1.31
C MET A 144 6.92 11.31 -1.59
N GLY A 145 8.05 10.65 -1.86
CA GLY A 145 9.34 11.26 -2.08
C GLY A 145 9.33 12.44 -3.05
N HIS A 146 10.00 13.51 -2.62
CA HIS A 146 10.50 14.53 -3.53
C HIS A 146 11.58 13.91 -4.41
N VAL A 147 11.23 13.71 -5.68
CA VAL A 147 12.19 13.73 -6.80
C VAL A 147 12.44 15.19 -7.15
#